data_AF-A0A9D9GJM2-F1
#
_entry.id   AF-A0A9D9GJM2-F1
#
_cell.length_a   1.000
_cell.length_b   1.000
_cell.length_c   1.000
_cell.angle_alpha   90.00
_cell.angle_beta   90.00
_cell.angle_gamma   90.00
#
_symmetry.space_group_name_H-M   'P 1'
#
loop_
_entity.id
_entity.type
_entity.pdbx_description
1 polymer ?
#
loop_
_entity_poly.entity_id
_entity_poly.type
_entity_poly.pdbx_seq_one_letter_code
_entity_poly.pdbx_strand_id
1 'polypeptide(L)'
;MTETDHINFDAVMQKLEPITLDEMDSIKLMNRIDSKFLTHESVLVKVLEDAAAAGYRVLTIGDIRQARYNSTYYDTDSYRMFRDHHNRRLVRQKV
;
A
#
# COMPACT_ATOMS: atom_id res chain seq x y z
N MET A 1 -5.97 23.98 14.08
CA MET A 1 -5.83 22.74 13.31
C MET A 1 -4.44 22.81 12.70
N THR A 2 -3.45 22.22 13.35
CA THR A 2 -2.04 22.30 12.92
C THR A 2 -1.87 21.43 11.69
N GLU A 3 -1.54 22.02 10.54
CA GLU A 3 -0.96 21.29 9.41
C GLU A 3 0.23 20.49 9.96
N THR A 4 0.16 19.17 9.88
CA THR A 4 1.27 18.31 10.26
C THR A 4 2.14 18.18 9.02
N ASP A 5 3.38 18.68 9.10
CA ASP A 5 4.38 18.47 8.06
C ASP A 5 4.63 16.96 7.93
N HIS A 6 4.17 16.37 6.83
CA HIS A 6 4.42 14.98 6.50
C HIS A 6 5.83 14.81 5.94
N ILE A 7 6.49 13.70 6.27
CA ILE A 7 7.80 13.35 5.71
C ILE A 7 7.67 13.12 4.20
N ASN A 8 8.55 13.74 3.42
CA ASN A 8 8.68 13.44 1.99
C ASN A 8 9.48 12.13 1.79
N PHE A 9 8.88 11.17 1.09
CA PHE A 9 9.49 9.87 0.78
C PHE A 9 10.32 9.82 -0.52
N ASP A 10 10.37 10.89 -1.31
CA ASP A 10 11.03 10.91 -2.63
C ASP A 10 12.49 10.46 -2.57
N ALA A 11 13.23 10.95 -1.58
CA ALA A 11 14.65 10.63 -1.41
C ALA A 11 14.89 9.13 -1.14
N VAL A 12 14.04 8.48 -0.35
CA VAL A 12 14.17 7.03 -0.09
C VAL A 12 13.67 6.21 -1.27
N MET A 13 12.63 6.67 -1.98
CA MET A 13 12.12 5.99 -3.18
C MET A 13 13.13 5.97 -4.33
N GLN A 14 14.03 6.94 -4.42
CA GLN A 14 15.11 6.97 -5.40
C GLN A 14 16.20 5.92 -5.13
N LYS A 15 16.32 5.40 -3.90
CA LYS A 15 17.29 4.35 -3.53
C LYS A 15 16.85 2.95 -3.98
N LEU A 16 15.57 2.76 -4.25
CA LEU A 16 15.01 1.48 -4.69
C LEU A 16 15.13 1.37 -6.21
N GLU A 17 15.65 0.24 -6.71
CA GLU A 17 15.67 -0.04 -8.14
C GLU A 17 14.22 -0.18 -8.67
N PRO A 18 13.87 0.44 -9.80
CA PRO A 18 12.52 0.34 -10.34
C PRO A 18 12.27 -1.08 -10.85
N ILE A 19 11.03 -1.55 -10.81
CA ILE A 19 10.55 -2.76 -11.51
C ILE A 19 9.25 -2.43 -12.24
N THR A 20 9.08 -2.92 -13.46
CA THR A 20 7.87 -2.72 -14.27
C THR A 20 6.87 -3.85 -14.09
N LEU A 21 5.62 -3.63 -14.50
CA LEU A 21 4.60 -4.70 -14.51
C LEU A 21 5.00 -5.86 -15.43
N ASP A 22 5.61 -5.57 -16.59
CA ASP A 22 6.04 -6.60 -17.54
C ASP A 22 7.14 -7.51 -16.96
N GLU A 23 8.07 -6.94 -16.19
CA GLU A 23 9.08 -7.73 -15.46
C GLU A 23 8.45 -8.60 -14.37
N MET A 24 7.43 -8.08 -13.66
CA MET A 24 6.70 -8.83 -12.62
C MET A 24 5.89 -9.98 -13.20
N ASP A 25 5.44 -9.88 -14.47
CA ASP A 25 4.60 -10.89 -15.11
C ASP A 25 5.33 -12.23 -15.27
N SER A 26 6.66 -12.25 -15.22
CA SER A 26 7.47 -13.48 -15.19
C SER A 26 7.35 -14.29 -13.88
N ILE A 27 6.76 -13.71 -12.82
CA ILE A 27 6.66 -14.28 -11.47
C ILE A 27 5.19 -14.63 -11.17
N LYS A 28 4.70 -15.77 -11.68
CA LYS A 28 3.31 -16.23 -11.45
C LYS A 28 3.24 -17.27 -10.32
N LEU A 29 2.11 -17.26 -9.58
CA LEU A 29 1.69 -18.26 -8.58
C LEU A 29 2.45 -18.28 -7.24
N MET A 30 2.50 -17.16 -6.52
CA MET A 30 2.98 -17.14 -5.13
C MET A 30 1.85 -17.35 -4.11
N ASN A 31 2.12 -18.14 -3.06
CA ASN A 31 1.31 -18.17 -1.85
C ASN A 31 1.52 -16.85 -1.08
N ARG A 32 0.54 -15.94 -1.15
CA ARG A 32 0.63 -14.64 -0.48
C ARG A 32 0.16 -14.74 0.97
N ILE A 33 1.03 -14.34 1.90
CA ILE A 33 0.69 -14.04 3.29
C ILE A 33 0.70 -12.53 3.45
N ASP A 34 -0.39 -11.95 3.98
CA ASP A 34 -0.50 -10.52 4.24
C ASP A 34 -0.50 -10.26 5.75
N SER A 35 0.38 -9.36 6.21
CA SER A 35 0.47 -8.89 7.59
C SER A 35 0.48 -7.37 7.59
N LYS A 36 -0.35 -6.75 8.44
CA LYS A 36 -0.52 -5.30 8.51
C LYS A 36 0.08 -4.75 9.81
N PHE A 37 0.78 -3.63 9.72
CA PHE A 37 1.44 -2.97 10.86
C PHE A 37 1.08 -1.48 10.87
N LEU A 38 0.98 -0.90 12.07
CA LEU A 38 0.91 0.55 12.28
C LEU A 38 2.28 1.06 12.68
N THR A 39 2.72 2.19 12.13
CA THR A 39 4.05 2.74 12.39
C THR A 39 4.07 4.26 12.26
N HIS A 40 5.12 4.88 12.78
CA HIS A 40 5.43 6.29 12.52
C HIS A 40 6.13 6.44 11.16
N GLU A 41 5.94 7.58 10.49
CA GLU A 41 6.58 7.86 9.19
C GLU A 41 8.11 7.71 9.25
N SER A 42 8.75 8.16 10.36
CA SER A 42 10.20 8.05 10.55
C SER A 42 10.71 6.60 10.61
N VAL A 43 9.89 5.67 11.09
CA VAL A 43 10.21 4.24 11.10
C VAL A 43 9.99 3.65 9.71
N LEU A 44 8.93 4.07 9.00
CA LEU A 44 8.70 3.64 7.61
C LEU A 44 9.86 4.02 6.69
N VAL A 45 10.44 5.22 6.84
CA VAL A 45 11.64 5.62 6.08
C VAL A 45 12.77 4.62 6.29
N LYS A 46 13.07 4.26 7.55
CA LYS A 46 14.13 3.28 7.87
C LYS A 46 13.86 1.91 7.24
N VAL A 47 12.62 1.43 7.32
CA VAL A 47 12.22 0.16 6.70
C VAL A 47 12.44 0.18 5.18
N LEU A 48 12.13 1.28 4.52
CA LEU A 48 12.35 1.43 3.08
C LEU A 48 13.85 1.52 2.72
N GLU A 49 14.67 2.15 3.57
CA GLU A 49 16.13 2.15 3.41
C GLU A 49 16.73 0.76 3.59
N ASP A 50 16.31 0.02 4.62
CA ASP A 50 16.72 -1.37 4.84
C ASP A 50 16.28 -2.27 3.68
N ALA A 51 15.08 -2.07 3.15
CA ALA A 51 14.58 -2.79 1.98
C ALA A 51 15.43 -2.50 0.73
N ALA A 52 15.80 -1.25 0.50
CA ALA A 52 16.71 -0.88 -0.60
C ALA A 52 18.08 -1.56 -0.45
N ALA A 53 18.65 -1.53 0.76
CA ALA A 53 19.91 -2.21 1.06
C ALA A 53 19.85 -3.74 0.87
N ALA A 54 18.67 -4.34 1.12
CA ALA A 54 18.41 -5.75 0.90
C ALA A 54 18.06 -6.12 -0.57
N GLY A 55 18.07 -5.15 -1.49
CA GLY A 55 17.84 -5.38 -2.92
C GLY A 55 16.36 -5.49 -3.32
N TYR A 56 15.43 -5.03 -2.48
CA TYR A 56 14.04 -4.89 -2.89
C TYR A 56 13.91 -3.81 -3.97
N ARG A 57 12.95 -4.00 -4.88
CA ARG A 57 12.66 -3.10 -6.00
C ARG A 57 11.31 -2.40 -5.79
N VAL A 58 11.16 -1.20 -6.35
CA VAL A 58 9.93 -0.41 -6.30
C VAL A 58 9.17 -0.50 -7.62
N LEU A 59 7.89 -0.89 -7.56
CA LEU A 59 7.03 -0.88 -8.74
C LEU A 59 6.93 0.55 -9.28
N THR A 60 7.28 0.72 -10.55
CA THR A 60 7.26 2.01 -11.24
C THR A 60 6.39 1.89 -12.49
N ILE A 61 5.38 2.75 -12.59
CA ILE A 61 4.47 2.82 -13.75
C ILE A 61 4.64 4.18 -14.40
N GLY A 62 5.22 4.21 -15.61
CA GLY A 62 5.74 5.45 -16.20
C GLY A 62 6.85 6.01 -15.30
N ASP A 63 6.72 7.27 -14.87
CA ASP A 63 7.65 7.91 -13.92
C ASP A 63 7.13 7.91 -12.46
N ILE A 64 6.03 7.19 -12.20
CA ILE A 64 5.34 7.21 -10.91
C ILE A 64 5.81 6.05 -10.03
N ARG A 65 6.50 6.38 -8.94
CA ARG A 65 6.92 5.44 -7.87
C ARG A 65 6.00 5.47 -6.64
N GLN A 66 5.27 6.58 -6.45
CA GLN A 66 4.31 6.76 -5.36
C GLN A 66 2.91 6.92 -5.96
N ALA A 67 2.23 5.80 -6.16
CA ALA A 67 0.88 5.80 -6.69
C ALA A 67 -0.11 6.35 -5.67
N ARG A 68 -0.83 7.42 -6.03
CA ARG A 68 -1.95 7.92 -5.21
C ARG A 68 -3.11 6.93 -5.34
N TYR A 69 -3.56 6.42 -4.21
CA TYR A 69 -4.69 5.50 -4.15
C TYR A 69 -5.86 6.18 -3.45
N ASN A 70 -7.00 6.27 -4.14
CA ASN A 70 -8.26 6.76 -3.58
C ASN A 70 -9.32 5.67 -3.75
N SER A 71 -9.99 5.31 -2.66
CA SER A 71 -11.10 4.36 -2.67
C SER A 71 -12.34 5.01 -2.11
N THR A 72 -13.42 5.01 -2.89
CA THR A 72 -14.75 5.38 -2.44
C THR A 72 -15.52 4.11 -2.09
N TYR A 73 -15.78 3.91 -0.80
CA TYR A 73 -16.61 2.80 -0.33
C TYR A 73 -18.08 3.18 -0.42
N TYR A 74 -18.84 2.40 -1.19
CA TYR A 74 -20.29 2.58 -1.27
C TYR A 74 -20.98 1.79 -0.17
N ASP A 75 -22.11 2.31 0.30
CA ASP A 75 -23.01 1.58 1.18
C ASP A 75 -24.46 1.97 0.87
N THR A 76 -25.39 1.28 1.50
CA THR A 76 -26.80 1.65 1.60
C THR A 76 -26.98 2.75 2.66
N ASP A 77 -28.10 3.47 2.60
CA ASP A 77 -28.50 4.47 3.62
C ASP A 77 -28.52 3.91 5.05
N SER A 78 -28.70 2.59 5.19
CA SER A 78 -28.74 1.88 6.48
C SER A 78 -27.39 1.33 6.96
N TYR A 79 -26.30 1.58 6.23
CA TYR A 79 -24.94 1.09 6.53
C TYR A 79 -24.83 -0.44 6.59
N ARG A 80 -25.58 -1.15 5.74
CA ARG A 80 -25.61 -2.61 5.71
C ARG A 80 -24.22 -3.22 5.49
N MET A 81 -23.44 -2.73 4.54
CA MET A 81 -22.13 -3.31 4.21
C MET A 81 -21.12 -3.08 5.34
N PHE A 82 -21.13 -1.89 5.94
CA PHE A 82 -20.36 -1.59 7.14
C PHE A 82 -20.70 -2.53 8.30
N ARG A 83 -22.00 -2.69 8.61
CA ARG A 83 -22.45 -3.56 9.72
C ARG A 83 -22.08 -5.02 9.47
N ASP A 84 -22.26 -5.51 8.25
CA ASP A 84 -21.88 -6.88 7.89
C ASP A 84 -20.37 -7.11 8.00
N HIS A 85 -19.56 -6.13 7.62
CA HIS A 85 -18.11 -6.17 7.79
C HIS A 85 -17.71 -6.17 9.27
N HIS A 86 -18.28 -5.26 10.07
CA HIS A 86 -17.99 -5.12 11.49
C HIS A 86 -18.38 -6.38 12.27
N ASN A 87 -19.54 -6.95 11.95
CA ASN A 87 -20.04 -8.20 12.54
C ASN A 87 -19.39 -9.45 11.97
N ARG A 88 -18.34 -9.30 11.15
CA ARG A 88 -17.53 -10.40 10.58
C ARG A 88 -18.35 -11.44 9.82
N ARG A 89 -19.45 -11.05 9.18
CA ARG A 89 -20.23 -11.96 8.33
C ARG A 89 -19.34 -12.49 7.22
N LEU A 90 -19.30 -13.81 7.04
CA LEU A 90 -18.45 -14.47 6.05
C LEU A 90 -18.87 -14.10 4.63
N VAL A 91 -20.16 -14.23 4.33
CA VAL A 91 -20.77 -13.76 3.08
C VAL A 91 -21.21 -12.32 3.29
N ARG A 92 -20.49 -11.38 2.67
CA ARG A 92 -20.76 -9.94 2.70
C ARG A 92 -20.34 -9.28 1.39
N GLN A 93 -20.99 -8.19 1.04
CA GLN A 93 -20.65 -7.38 -0.13
C GLN A 93 -19.72 -6.22 0.26
N LYS A 94 -18.77 -5.90 -0.62
CA LYS A 94 -17.95 -4.69 -0.57
C LYS A 94 -18.00 -4.06 -1.96
N VAL A 95 -18.21 -2.75 -2.03
CA VAL A 95 -18.26 -1.97 -3.28
C VAL A 95 -17.41 -0.73 -3.11
#